data_AF-A0A8T5LY57-F1
#
_entry.id   AF-A0A8T5LY57-F1
#
_cell.length_a   1.000
_cell.length_b   1.000
_cell.length_c   1.000
_cell.angle_alpha   90.00
_cell.angle_beta   90.00
_cell.angle_gamma   90.00
#
_symmetry.space_group_name_H-M   'P 1'
#
loop_
_entity.id
_entity.type
_entity.pdbx_description
1 polymer ?
#
loop_
_entity_poly.entity_id
_entity_poly.type
_entity_poly.pdbx_seq_one_letter_code
_entity_poly.pdbx_strand_id
1 'polypeptide(L)' 'MKCASCGKTATKYSAQGVPVCAGHSNAKIKTPACPKCKVPMSLRESKFGKFWGCTAFPMCDGLIKM' A
#
# COMPACT_ATOMS: atom_id res chain seq x y z
N MET A 1 -10.51 -10.11 -16.74
CA MET A 1 -9.66 -9.39 -15.77
C MET A 1 -8.23 -9.93 -15.81
N LYS A 2 -7.22 -9.06 -15.94
CA LYS A 2 -5.79 -9.44 -16.01
C LYS A 2 -5.13 -9.33 -14.63
N CYS A 3 -4.15 -10.19 -14.37
CA CYS A 3 -3.35 -10.21 -13.15
C CYS A 3 -2.46 -8.97 -13.10
N ALA A 4 -2.54 -8.21 -12.01
CA ALA A 4 -1.76 -6.99 -11.82
C ALA A 4 -0.24 -7.21 -11.76
N SER A 5 0.22 -8.45 -11.50
CA SER A 5 1.65 -8.77 -11.36
C SER A 5 2.30 -9.34 -12.63
N CYS A 6 1.55 -10.00 -13.52
CA CYS A 6 2.14 -10.65 -14.71
C CYS A 6 1.27 -10.62 -15.97
N GLY A 7 0.12 -9.93 -15.96
CA GLY A 7 -0.73 -9.74 -17.14
C GLY A 7 -1.56 -10.96 -17.58
N LYS A 8 -1.30 -12.16 -17.04
CA LYS A 8 -2.11 -13.39 -17.27
C LYS A 8 -3.53 -13.24 -16.74
N THR A 9 -4.42 -14.19 -17.03
CA THR A 9 -5.78 -14.21 -16.46
C THR A 9 -5.73 -14.25 -14.93
N ALA A 10 -6.37 -13.29 -14.28
CA ALA A 10 -6.50 -13.29 -12.82
C ALA A 10 -7.54 -14.34 -12.41
N THR A 11 -7.22 -15.11 -11.37
CA THR A 11 -8.06 -16.21 -10.86
C THR A 11 -8.59 -15.94 -9.46
N LYS A 12 -8.01 -14.96 -8.75
CA LYS A 12 -8.42 -14.56 -7.41
C LYS A 12 -8.11 -13.08 -7.16
N TYR A 13 -8.57 -12.55 -6.04
CA TYR A 13 -8.13 -11.27 -5.50
C TYR A 13 -7.17 -11.52 -4.33
N SER A 14 -6.12 -10.69 -4.20
CA SER A 14 -5.24 -10.63 -3.02
C SER A 14 -6.05 -10.19 -1.79
N ALA A 15 -5.52 -10.42 -0.59
CA ALA A 15 -6.08 -9.91 0.67
C ALA A 15 -6.31 -8.38 0.66
N GLN A 16 -5.61 -7.64 -0.21
CA GLN A 16 -5.79 -6.20 -0.41
C GLN A 16 -6.76 -5.84 -1.57
N GLY A 17 -7.53 -6.78 -2.10
CA GLY A 17 -8.52 -6.52 -3.17
C GLY A 17 -7.90 -6.30 -4.56
N VAL A 18 -6.69 -6.80 -4.81
CA VAL A 18 -6.00 -6.67 -6.11
C VAL A 18 -6.15 -7.95 -6.95
N PRO A 19 -6.54 -7.89 -8.24
CA PRO A 19 -6.74 -9.08 -9.06
C PRO A 19 -5.41 -9.76 -9.42
N VAL A 20 -5.25 -11.02 -9.03
CA VAL A 20 -4.01 -11.80 -9.17
C VAL A 20 -4.25 -13.22 -9.65
N CYS A 21 -3.23 -13.87 -10.22
CA CYS A 21 -3.28 -15.28 -10.61
C CYS A 21 -2.94 -16.19 -9.43
N ALA A 22 -3.15 -17.51 -9.58
CA ALA A 22 -2.88 -18.50 -8.54
C ALA A 22 -1.47 -18.41 -7.95
N GLY A 23 -0.46 -18.08 -8.78
CA GLY A 23 0.94 -17.96 -8.37
C GLY A 23 1.38 -16.60 -7.80
N HIS A 24 0.54 -15.56 -7.86
CA HIS A 24 0.89 -14.21 -7.34
C HIS A 24 -0.05 -13.79 -6.21
N SER A 25 -0.03 -14.55 -5.11
CA SER A 25 -0.93 -14.32 -3.97
C SER A 25 -0.67 -13.04 -3.18
N ASN A 26 0.52 -12.43 -3.30
CA ASN A 26 0.95 -11.35 -2.39
C ASN A 26 1.53 -10.16 -3.17
N ALA A 27 0.67 -9.39 -3.83
CA ALA A 27 1.07 -8.14 -4.48
C ALA A 27 1.27 -7.05 -3.42
N LYS A 28 2.50 -6.91 -2.90
CA LYS A 28 2.86 -5.88 -1.92
C LYS A 28 2.83 -4.50 -2.58
N ILE A 29 1.88 -3.65 -2.17
CA ILE A 29 1.88 -2.22 -2.51
C ILE A 29 3.11 -1.59 -1.85
N LYS A 30 3.99 -0.96 -2.65
CA LYS A 30 5.16 -0.23 -2.14
C LYS A 30 4.68 0.99 -1.34
N THR A 31 4.53 0.80 -0.05
CA THR A 31 4.26 1.85 0.93
C THR A 31 5.61 2.30 1.50
N PRO A 32 5.92 3.61 1.51
CA PRO A 32 7.14 4.09 2.14
C PRO A 32 7.09 3.75 3.62
N ALA A 33 8.24 3.34 4.16
CA ALA A 33 8.40 3.11 5.57
C ALA A 33 8.55 4.45 6.29
N CYS A 34 7.94 4.58 7.46
CA CYS A 34 8.11 5.76 8.29
C CYS A 34 9.58 5.88 8.75
N PRO A 35 10.21 7.07 8.66
CA PRO A 35 11.60 7.23 9.11
C PRO A 35 11.77 7.10 10.63
N LYS A 36 10.70 7.31 11.41
CA LYS A 36 10.75 7.24 12.88
C LYS A 36 10.58 5.81 13.39
N CYS A 37 9.56 5.11 12.93
CA CYS A 37 9.19 3.79 13.48
C CYS A 37 9.30 2.63 12.47
N LYS A 38 9.69 2.90 11.21
CA LYS A 38 9.86 1.91 10.13
C LYS A 38 8.61 1.09 9.78
N VAL A 39 7.44 1.49 10.29
CA VAL A 39 6.15 0.88 9.93
C VAL A 39 5.67 1.37 8.56
N PRO A 40 4.83 0.60 7.84
CA PRO A 40 4.25 1.05 6.58
C PRO A 40 3.37 2.29 6.80
N MET A 41 3.53 3.28 5.93
CA MET A 41 2.68 4.48 5.95
C MET A 41 1.48 4.31 5.03
N SER A 42 0.36 4.95 5.39
CA SER A 42 -0.85 5.02 4.58
C SER A 42 -0.87 6.30 3.74
N LEU A 43 -1.24 6.22 2.46
CA LEU A 43 -1.45 7.41 1.63
C LEU A 43 -2.77 8.04 2.06
N ARG A 44 -2.71 9.30 2.49
CA ARG A 44 -3.87 10.10 2.87
C ARG A 44 -3.92 11.35 2.00
N GLU A 45 -5.11 11.85 1.75
CA GLU A 45 -5.32 13.08 1.00
C GLU A 45 -5.84 14.16 1.95
N SER A 46 -5.27 15.36 1.86
CA SER A 46 -5.72 16.55 2.59
C SER A 46 -6.02 17.68 1.61
N LYS A 47 -6.60 18.77 2.13
CA LYS A 47 -6.78 20.03 1.38
C LYS A 47 -5.48 20.55 0.74
N PHE A 48 -4.32 20.21 1.31
CA PHE A 48 -3.01 20.65 0.84
C PHE A 48 -2.32 19.64 -0.09
N GLY A 49 -2.97 18.53 -0.41
CA GLY A 49 -2.42 17.47 -1.26
C GLY A 49 -2.27 16.13 -0.54
N LYS A 50 -1.63 15.19 -1.24
CA LYS A 50 -1.42 13.81 -0.78
C LYS A 50 -0.19 13.74 0.12
N PHE A 51 -0.30 12.96 1.19
CA PHE A 51 0.79 12.75 2.13
C PHE A 51 0.77 11.30 2.63
N TRP A 52 1.94 10.80 3.01
CA TRP A 52 2.06 9.53 3.71
C TRP A 52 1.95 9.79 5.20
N GLY A 53 0.90 9.25 5.82
CA GLY A 53 0.68 9.27 7.26
C GLY A 53 1.05 7.94 7.90
N CYS A 54 1.80 7.96 8.99
CA CYS A 54 2.15 6.77 9.75
C CYS A 54 0.88 6.01 10.20
N THR A 55 0.86 4.69 10.04
CA THR A 55 -0.26 3.84 10.48
C THR A 55 -0.31 3.67 12.00
N ALA A 56 0.78 3.97 12.71
CA ALA A 56 0.91 3.85 14.16
C ALA A 56 0.56 5.14 14.93
N PHE A 57 -0.10 6.13 14.32
CA PHE A 57 -0.59 7.32 15.05
C PHE A 57 -1.66 6.90 16.11
N PRO A 58 -1.64 7.40 17.36
CA PRO A 58 -0.86 8.51 17.92
C PRO A 58 0.53 8.16 18.47
N MET A 59 0.92 6.88 18.51
CA MET A 59 2.23 6.45 19.01
C MET A 59 3.39 6.92 18.13
N CYS A 60 3.12 7.23 16.86
CA CYS A 60 4.09 7.81 15.95
C CYS A 60 3.43 8.87 15.07
N ASP A 61 3.99 10.08 15.10
CA ASP A 61 3.60 11.29 14.37
C ASP A 61 4.33 11.43 13.01
N GLY A 62 4.96 10.37 12.53
CA GLY A 62 5.70 10.39 11.27
C GLY A 62 4.81 10.73 10.08
N LEU A 63 5.21 11.76 9.32
CA LEU A 63 4.49 12.25 8.16
C LEU A 63 5.49 12.57 7.05
N ILE A 64 5.29 12.00 5.86
CA ILE A 64 6.10 12.32 4.67
C ILE A 64 5.18 13.03 3.70
N LYS A 65 5.50 14.30 3.44
CA LYS A 65 4.82 15.06 2.39
C LYS A 65 5.33 14.59 1.03
N MET A 66 4.42 14.46 0.09
CA MET A 66 4.73 14.08 -1.29
C MET A 66 4.93 15.32 -2.15
#